data_AF-A0A6B3G8K0-F1
#
_entry.id   AF-A0A6B3G8K0-F1
#
_cell.length_a   1.000
_cell.length_b   1.000
_cell.length_c   1.000
_cell.angle_alpha   90.00
_cell.angle_beta   90.00
_cell.angle_gamma   90.00
#
_symmetry.space_group_name_H-M   'P 1'
#
loop_
_entity.id
_entity.type
_entity.pdbx_description
1 polymer ?
#
loop_
_entity_poly.entity_id
_entity_poly.type
_entity_poly.pdbx_seq_one_letter_code
_entity_poly.pdbx_strand_id
1 'polypeptide(L)'
;MLTVDFTRFPLAAGDRVLDLGCGAGRHAFECYRRGAQVVALDQNGEEIREVAKWFAAMKEAGEAPEGATATAMEGDALNLP
;
A
#
# COMPACT_ATOMS: atom_id res chain seq x y z
N MET A 1 -5.72 12.77 7.05
CA MET A 1 -6.48 11.91 7.99
C MET A 1 -6.65 10.53 7.36
N LEU A 2 -6.26 9.46 8.06
CA LEU A 2 -6.54 8.08 7.63
C LEU A 2 -7.94 7.70 8.13
N THR A 3 -8.74 7.04 7.28
CA THR A 3 -10.09 6.57 7.65
C THR A 3 -10.06 5.21 8.36
N VAL A 4 -8.91 4.52 8.37
CA VAL A 4 -8.67 3.32 9.16
C VAL A 4 -7.92 3.72 10.43
N ASP A 5 -8.42 3.25 11.58
CA ASP A 5 -7.72 3.37 12.85
C ASP A 5 -6.79 2.16 13.05
N PHE A 6 -5.51 2.35 12.72
CA PHE A 6 -4.49 1.31 12.87
C PHE A 6 -4.06 1.04 14.31
N THR A 7 -4.64 1.72 15.31
CA THR A 7 -4.50 1.29 16.72
C THR A 7 -5.46 0.15 17.06
N ARG A 8 -6.51 -0.02 16.26
CA ARG A 8 -7.55 -1.04 16.43
C ARG A 8 -7.55 -2.09 15.32
N PHE A 9 -7.10 -1.72 14.13
CA PHE A 9 -6.98 -2.64 13.01
C PHE A 9 -5.79 -3.59 13.27
N PRO A 10 -6.01 -4.92 13.30
CA PRO A 10 -4.97 -5.88 13.64
C PRO A 10 -4.04 -6.07 12.44
N LEU A 11 -3.01 -5.23 12.38
CA LEU A 11 -1.94 -5.33 11.38
C LEU A 11 -0.59 -5.56 12.08
N ALA A 12 0.05 -6.66 11.74
CA ALA A 12 1.39 -7.02 12.17
C ALA A 12 2.40 -6.91 11.02
N ALA A 13 3.68 -6.78 11.36
CA ALA A 13 4.75 -6.87 10.38
C ALA A 13 4.74 -8.27 9.72
N GLY A 14 4.91 -8.30 8.39
CA GLY A 14 4.83 -9.52 7.58
C GLY A 14 3.40 -9.89 7.12
N ASP A 15 2.36 -9.24 7.63
CA ASP A 15 1.00 -9.46 7.13
C ASP A 15 0.88 -9.06 5.66
N ARG A 16 0.07 -9.81 4.91
CA ARG A 16 -0.22 -9.52 3.50
C ARG A 16 -1.46 -8.65 3.42
N VAL A 17 -1.34 -7.52 2.73
CA VAL A 17 -2.44 -6.54 2.58
C VAL A 17 -2.71 -6.30 1.11
N LEU A 18 -3.99 -6.38 0.73
CA LEU A 18 -4.50 -5.88 -0.54
C LEU A 18 -5.32 -4.61 -0.25
N ASP A 19 -4.81 -3.46 -0.66
CA ASP A 19 -5.54 -2.18 -0.63
C ASP A 19 -6.24 -2.00 -1.99
N LEU A 20 -7.51 -2.40 -2.05
CA LEU A 20 -8.31 -2.47 -3.28
C LEU A 20 -9.10 -1.17 -3.48
N GLY A 21 -8.89 -0.50 -4.61
CA GLY A 21 -9.35 0.88 -4.81
C GLY A 21 -8.52 1.85 -3.96
N CYS A 22 -7.20 1.68 -3.98
CA CYS A 22 -6.29 2.41 -3.09
C CYS A 22 -6.24 3.92 -3.38
N GLY A 23 -6.69 4.36 -4.56
CA GLY A 23 -6.51 5.70 -5.07
C GLY A 23 -5.06 6.18 -4.88
N ALA A 24 -4.90 7.36 -4.27
CA ALA A 24 -3.59 7.94 -3.93
C ALA A 24 -2.77 7.19 -2.84
N GLY A 25 -3.19 6.01 -2.39
CA GLY A 25 -2.33 5.08 -1.63
C GLY A 25 -2.15 5.35 -0.13
N ARG A 26 -2.91 6.28 0.46
CA ARG A 26 -2.72 6.72 1.87
C ARG A 26 -2.68 5.57 2.88
N HIS A 27 -3.55 4.57 2.73
CA HIS A 27 -3.59 3.42 3.63
C HIS A 27 -2.51 2.40 3.31
N ALA A 28 -2.27 2.13 2.02
CA ALA A 28 -1.15 1.30 1.58
C ALA A 28 0.20 1.79 2.12
N PHE A 29 0.46 3.10 2.15
CA PHE A 29 1.67 3.68 2.75
C PHE A 29 1.77 3.40 4.26
N GLU A 30 0.67 3.55 5.00
CA GLU A 30 0.65 3.24 6.44
C GLU A 30 0.88 1.76 6.70
N CYS A 31 0.25 0.87 5.92
CA CYS A 31 0.48 -0.57 6.01
C CYS A 31 1.95 -0.91 5.74
N TYR A 32 2.54 -0.31 4.71
CA TYR A 32 3.95 -0.51 4.36
C TYR A 32 4.88 -0.05 5.49
N ARG A 33 4.64 1.14 6.05
CA ARG A 33 5.42 1.67 7.19
C ARG A 33 5.36 0.80 8.44
N ARG A 34 4.27 0.04 8.61
CA ARG A 34 4.09 -0.91 9.71
C ARG A 34 4.72 -2.29 9.46
N GLY A 35 5.33 -2.50 8.30
CA GLY A 35 6.05 -3.72 7.98
C GLY A 35 5.25 -4.74 7.17
N ALA A 36 4.09 -4.35 6.62
CA ALA A 36 3.28 -5.26 5.82
C ALA A 36 3.87 -5.53 4.43
N GLN A 37 3.36 -6.56 3.77
CA GLN A 37 3.56 -6.88 2.37
C GLN A 37 2.33 -6.44 1.57
N VAL A 38 2.40 -5.26 0.98
CA VAL A 38 1.25 -4.52 0.46
C VAL A 38 1.17 -4.62 -1.06
N VAL A 39 -0.03 -4.90 -1.56
CA VAL A 39 -0.42 -4.65 -2.95
C VAL A 39 -1.47 -3.54 -2.93
N ALA A 40 -1.13 -2.39 -3.50
CA ALA A 40 -2.06 -1.29 -3.74
C ALA A 40 -2.60 -1.42 -5.17
N LEU A 41 -3.92 -1.54 -5.30
CA LEU A 41 -4.59 -1.76 -6.57
C LEU A 41 -5.62 -0.70 -6.83
N ASP A 42 -5.60 -0.13 -8.03
CA ASP A 42 -6.61 0.82 -8.49
C ASP A 42 -6.76 0.72 -10.01
N GLN A 43 -7.93 1.09 -10.54
CA GLN A 43 -8.17 1.15 -11.98
C GLN A 43 -7.54 2.41 -12.59
N ASN A 44 -7.31 3.45 -11.81
CA ASN A 44 -6.69 4.69 -12.28
C ASN A 44 -5.16 4.54 -12.38
N GLY A 45 -4.67 4.26 -13.58
CA GLY A 45 -3.24 4.13 -13.87
C GLY A 45 -2.39 5.39 -13.58
N GLU A 46 -2.98 6.59 -13.61
CA GLU A 46 -2.25 7.82 -13.23
C GLU A 46 -1.96 7.85 -11.73
N GLU A 47 -2.95 7.52 -10.90
CA GLU A 47 -2.77 7.43 -9.46
C GLU A 47 -1.80 6.32 -9.08
N ILE A 48 -1.90 5.14 -9.73
CA ILE A 48 -0.97 4.03 -9.48
C ILE A 48 0.48 4.39 -9.80
N ARG A 49 0.73 5.15 -10.86
CA ARG A 49 2.08 5.64 -11.18
C ARG A 49 2.63 6.57 -10.09
N GLU A 50 1.80 7.42 -9.51
CA GLU A 50 2.21 8.26 -8.38
C GLU A 50 2.42 7.43 -7.10
N VAL A 51 1.55 6.47 -6.80
CA VAL A 51 1.72 5.55 -5.66
C VAL A 51 3.03 4.77 -5.76
N ALA A 52 3.39 4.28 -6.96
CA ALA A 52 4.66 3.60 -7.20
C ALA A 52 5.86 4.50 -6.88
N LYS A 53 5.83 5.77 -7.29
CA LYS A 53 6.89 6.76 -6.95
C LYS A 53 7.01 6.96 -5.45
N TRP A 54 5.88 7.07 -4.75
CA TRP A 54 5.88 7.22 -3.29
C TRP A 54 6.42 5.99 -2.57
N PHE A 55 6.05 4.77 -2.98
CA PHE A 55 6.65 3.56 -2.42
C PHE A 55 8.16 3.50 -2.62
N ALA A 56 8.65 3.90 -3.80
CA ALA A 56 10.09 4.00 -4.06
C ALA A 56 10.77 5.01 -3.12
N ALA A 57 10.18 6.21 -2.97
CA ALA A 57 10.70 7.24 -2.08
C ALA A 57 10.72 6.80 -0.60
N MET A 58 9.65 6.15 -0.12
CA MET A 58 9.58 5.61 1.24
C MET A 58 10.65 4.55 1.49
N LYS A 59 10.91 3.69 0.49
CA LYS A 59 11.96 2.68 0.56
C LYS A 59 13.35 3.34 0.65
N GLU A 60 13.62 4.34 -0.19
CA GLU A 60 14.88 5.10 -0.16
C GLU A 60 15.07 5.84 1.17
N ALA A 61 14.00 6.36 1.75
CA ALA A 61 13.99 7.02 3.06
C ALA A 61 14.08 6.05 4.26
N GLY A 62 13.99 4.73 4.03
CA GLY A 62 14.02 3.72 5.09
C GLY A 62 12.80 3.75 6.01
N GLU A 63 11.64 4.17 5.51
CA GLU A 63 10.43 4.31 6.31
C GLU A 63 9.77 2.97 6.68
N ALA A 64 10.07 1.90 5.92
CA ALA A 64 9.52 0.57 6.16
C ALA A 64 10.56 -0.37 6.79
N PRO A 65 10.17 -1.19 7.78
CA PRO A 65 11.04 -2.22 8.36
C PRO A 65 11.56 -3.22 7.32
N GLU A 66 12.64 -3.92 7.65
CA GLU A 66 13.14 -5.05 6.85
C GLU A 66 12.05 -6.12 6.68
N GLY A 67 11.94 -6.68 5.48
CA GLY A 67 10.93 -7.68 5.13
C GLY A 67 9.58 -7.11 4.65
N ALA A 68 9.36 -5.80 4.80
CA ALA A 68 8.21 -5.12 4.23
C ALA A 68 8.33 -5.01 2.70
N THR A 69 7.22 -5.17 1.99
CA THR A 69 7.18 -4.97 0.53
C THR A 69 5.98 -4.13 0.15
N ALA A 70 6.08 -3.39 -0.95
CA ALA A 70 4.98 -2.60 -1.47
C ALA A 70 5.02 -2.59 -2.99
N THR A 71 3.89 -2.93 -3.60
CA THR A 71 3.69 -2.95 -5.05
C THR A 71 2.44 -2.15 -5.39
N ALA A 72 2.53 -1.24 -6.34
CA ALA A 72 1.38 -0.56 -6.93
C ALA A 72 1.03 -1.25 -8.25
N MET A 73 -0.25 -1.56 -8.47
CA MET A 73 -0.73 -2.31 -9.62
C MET A 73 -2.01 -1.68 -10.17
N GLU A 74 -2.02 -1.43 -11.48
CA GLU A 74 -3.25 -1.05 -12.19
C GLU A 74 -4.09 -2.30 -12.42
N GLY A 75 -5.38 -2.27 -12.08
CA GLY A 75 -6.26 -3.42 -12.23
C GLY A 75 -7.74 -3.11 -12.04
N ASP A 76 -8.59 -4.02 -12.52
CA ASP A 76 -10.03 -3.97 -12.30
C ASP A 76 -10.39 -4.81 -11.06
N ALA A 77 -10.88 -4.16 -10.01
CA ALA A 77 -11.30 -4.80 -8.77
C ALA A 77 -12.44 -5.81 -8.95
N LEU A 78 -13.23 -5.69 -10.02
CA LEU A 78 -14.32 -6.61 -10.34
C LEU A 78 -13.85 -7.81 -11.17
N ASN A 79 -12.64 -7.74 -11.75
CA ASN A 79 -12.05 -8.75 -12.60
C ASN A 79 -10.58 -8.97 -12.23
N LEU A 80 -10.35 -9.27 -10.95
CA LEU A 80 -9.03 -9.71 -10.49
C LEU A 80 -8.68 -11.06 -11.14
N PRO A 81 -7.40 -11.30 -11.47
CA PRO A 81 -6.95 -12.61 -11.97
C PRO A 81 -7.25 -13.75 -10.98
#